data_AF-A0A0L0JRP1-F1
#
_entry.id   AF-A0A0L0JRP1-F1
#
_cell.length_a   1.000
_cell.length_b   1.000
_cell.length_c   1.000
_cell.angle_alpha   90.00
_cell.angle_beta   90.00
_cell.angle_gamma   90.00
#
_symmetry.space_group_name_H-M   'P 1'
#
loop_
_entity.id
_entity.type
_entity.pdbx_description
1 polymer ?
#
loop_
_entity_poly.entity_id
_entity_poly.type
_entity_poly.pdbx_seq_one_letter_code
_entity_poly.pdbx_strand_id
1 'polypeptide(L)'
;MRARQSGEEQEREPRGAASAVRPEVVAPMLGLQPRIGNAAVSRIVEQRRTAPAIQRVTEDELHQHPPGSSARVRGPRRSFSGGRTPNTLTAAEWQTLPQATRNASTKERVDVGVDPQTLQETDPQLHQSLGNLNRLAPGVPWAAGRNAVIEGIGRGDPGTAGHWAQQDARDTRLGLDARAVRDAYTETPADRRQRHQGVENTLAGAATPDAMGDLTALLAQYEGVAIGGDHSGAPIWGFLITNMAAIQAAGVNTLYLESIREDGYQAQVDAYLAGGTMTPELQTFVTRYDGNMNLGTTGLQATLAAAQTHGMRVKGVDGRPARRPALSATTLFERAAAMNTYASQAVTRDRRDPAAAGGYLMELGAAHTGMHAGPSQDTTVHGAPFQKDEGFPGVDDLLGIPAVEYEADRFRRLPNP
;
A
#
# COMPACT_ATOMS: atom_id res chain seq x y z
N MET A 1 -42.86 35.84 -38.03
CA MET A 1 -43.46 36.97 -37.27
C MET A 1 -43.13 36.72 -35.80
N ARG A 2 -42.64 37.68 -34.98
CA ARG A 2 -43.31 38.89 -34.43
C ARG A 2 -44.63 38.51 -33.71
N ALA A 3 -44.92 38.88 -32.45
CA ALA A 3 -44.27 39.85 -31.53
C ALA A 3 -44.45 39.42 -30.03
N ARG A 4 -43.67 39.90 -29.03
CA ARG A 4 -43.94 40.99 -28.02
C ARG A 4 -45.14 40.74 -27.07
N GLN A 5 -45.30 41.25 -25.82
CA GLN A 5 -44.56 42.05 -24.78
C GLN A 5 -45.50 42.14 -23.52
N SER A 6 -45.21 42.69 -22.31
CA SER A 6 -44.02 42.94 -21.45
C SER A 6 -44.50 43.45 -20.06
N GLY A 7 -43.67 43.39 -19.00
CA GLY A 7 -43.98 43.82 -17.62
C GLY A 7 -43.33 42.88 -16.60
N GLU A 8 -42.39 43.23 -15.69
CA GLU A 8 -41.89 44.50 -15.12
C GLU A 8 -42.81 45.27 -14.16
N GLU A 9 -42.53 45.14 -12.85
CA GLU A 9 -42.29 46.15 -11.77
C GLU A 9 -41.97 45.33 -10.48
N GLN A 10 -41.00 45.63 -9.58
CA GLN A 10 -40.70 46.82 -8.77
C GLN A 10 -41.83 47.15 -7.75
N GLU A 11 -41.61 47.57 -6.49
CA GLU A 11 -40.46 48.22 -5.83
C GLU A 11 -40.52 48.06 -4.27
N ARG A 12 -39.49 48.54 -3.53
CA ARG A 12 -39.47 49.07 -2.12
C ARG A 12 -38.97 48.24 -0.92
N GLU A 13 -37.80 48.65 -0.42
CA GLU A 13 -37.51 48.80 1.02
C GLU A 13 -38.23 50.06 1.61
N PRO A 14 -38.12 50.33 2.93
CA PRO A 14 -37.14 51.36 3.34
C PRO A 14 -36.46 51.20 4.73
N ARG A 15 -35.12 51.41 4.74
CA ARG A 15 -34.29 52.22 5.67
C ARG A 15 -34.64 52.36 7.17
N GLY A 16 -33.63 52.16 8.04
CA GLY A 16 -33.57 52.67 9.42
C GLY A 16 -32.14 52.91 9.93
N ALA A 17 -31.86 54.11 10.48
CA ALA A 17 -30.55 54.56 11.02
C ALA A 17 -30.11 53.76 12.28
N ALA A 18 -28.84 53.50 12.61
CA ALA A 18 -27.56 54.25 12.52
C ALA A 18 -27.27 55.24 13.69
N SER A 19 -26.13 55.03 14.37
CA SER A 19 -25.47 56.01 15.25
C SER A 19 -23.98 55.64 15.40
N ALA A 20 -23.10 56.62 15.60
CA ALA A 20 -21.65 56.44 15.72
C ALA A 20 -21.03 57.52 16.62
N VAL A 21 -19.95 57.19 17.33
CA VAL A 21 -19.18 58.14 18.16
C VAL A 21 -17.68 58.02 17.88
N ARG A 22 -17.02 59.17 17.85
CA ARG A 22 -15.60 59.47 17.60
C ARG A 22 -15.34 60.89 18.14
N PRO A 23 -14.08 61.37 18.23
CA PRO A 23 -12.82 60.67 18.42
C PRO A 23 -12.04 61.28 19.62
N GLU A 24 -10.76 60.94 19.81
CA GLU A 24 -9.78 61.97 20.19
C GLU A 24 -8.38 61.65 19.63
N VAL A 25 -7.54 62.67 19.43
CA VAL A 25 -6.21 62.59 18.80
C VAL A 25 -5.30 63.64 19.41
N VAL A 26 -4.16 63.24 19.99
CA VAL A 26 -3.05 64.15 20.34
C VAL A 26 -1.69 63.51 20.05
N ALA A 27 -0.88 64.23 19.28
CA ALA A 27 0.58 64.16 19.18
C ALA A 27 1.03 65.61 18.82
N PRO A 28 2.25 66.09 19.18
CA PRO A 28 3.45 65.69 18.42
C PRO A 28 4.82 65.83 19.17
N MET A 29 5.91 65.72 18.38
CA MET A 29 7.29 66.23 18.56
C MET A 29 8.41 65.36 19.18
N LEU A 30 9.19 64.76 18.26
CA LEU A 30 10.62 65.05 17.99
C LEU A 30 11.64 65.04 19.16
N GLY A 31 12.57 64.06 19.11
CA GLY A 31 13.78 64.00 19.95
C GLY A 31 14.90 63.14 19.35
N LEU A 32 16.00 63.79 18.97
CA LEU A 32 17.23 63.33 18.31
C LEU A 32 17.83 61.91 18.61
N GLN A 33 18.33 61.31 17.52
CA GLN A 33 19.39 60.27 17.39
C GLN A 33 20.68 60.51 18.26
N PRO A 34 21.64 59.55 18.33
CA PRO A 34 21.55 58.13 18.73
C PRO A 34 22.77 57.69 19.63
N ARG A 35 22.90 56.41 20.04
CA ARG A 35 24.15 55.58 19.95
C ARG A 35 24.20 54.28 20.79
N ILE A 36 24.88 53.28 20.20
CA ILE A 36 25.74 52.24 20.80
C ILE A 36 25.14 51.24 21.81
N GLY A 37 25.19 49.95 21.42
CA GLY A 37 25.74 48.90 22.29
C GLY A 37 24.77 47.91 22.95
N ASN A 38 24.60 46.73 22.33
CA ASN A 38 24.58 45.44 23.04
C ASN A 38 24.57 44.23 22.08
N ALA A 39 25.61 44.10 21.26
CA ALA A 39 25.84 42.94 20.38
C ALA A 39 26.38 41.72 21.17
N ALA A 40 25.68 41.31 22.23
CA ALA A 40 26.15 40.30 23.19
C ALA A 40 25.08 39.28 23.65
N VAL A 41 23.79 39.51 23.42
CA VAL A 41 22.71 38.67 24.00
C VAL A 41 22.10 37.67 23.00
N SER A 42 22.18 37.93 21.69
CA SER A 42 21.47 37.15 20.66
C SER A 42 22.03 35.75 20.34
N ARG A 43 23.02 35.22 21.09
CA ARG A 43 23.70 33.94 20.76
C ARG A 43 23.28 32.72 21.60
N ILE A 44 22.32 32.86 22.51
CA ILE A 44 21.91 31.76 23.42
C ILE A 44 20.47 31.24 23.11
N VAL A 45 19.80 31.79 22.10
CA VAL A 45 18.47 31.32 21.64
C VAL A 45 18.55 30.46 20.36
N GLU A 46 19.60 30.63 19.56
CA GLU A 46 19.71 30.08 18.19
C GLU A 46 20.34 28.66 18.13
N GLN A 47 20.18 27.87 19.21
CA GLN A 47 20.55 26.44 19.25
C GLN A 47 19.42 25.52 19.73
N ARG A 48 18.16 25.96 19.67
CA ARG A 48 17.06 25.00 19.52
C ARG A 48 17.20 24.34 18.15
N ARG A 49 17.83 23.17 18.11
CA ARG A 49 17.70 22.22 16.99
C ARG A 49 16.22 22.07 16.69
N THR A 50 15.78 22.54 15.54
CA THR A 50 14.51 22.11 14.98
C THR A 50 14.62 20.61 14.79
N ALA A 51 13.92 19.83 15.62
CA ALA A 51 13.58 18.48 15.22
C ALA A 51 12.92 18.57 13.84
N PRO A 52 13.24 17.67 12.89
CA PRO A 52 12.58 17.68 11.59
C PRO A 52 11.08 17.65 11.84
N ALA A 53 10.34 18.57 11.22
CA ALA A 53 8.89 18.57 11.33
C ALA A 53 8.41 17.20 10.88
N ILE A 54 7.74 16.46 11.78
CA ILE A 54 7.29 15.09 11.49
C ILE A 54 6.28 15.21 10.35
N GLN A 55 6.73 14.91 9.14
CA GLN A 55 5.90 14.94 7.94
C GLN A 55 4.82 13.87 8.14
N ARG A 56 3.59 14.33 8.35
CA ARG A 56 2.43 13.47 8.55
C ARG A 56 2.07 12.84 7.22
N VAL A 57 2.68 11.69 6.94
CA VAL A 57 2.37 10.84 5.80
C VAL A 57 0.86 10.63 5.74
N THR A 58 0.23 11.05 4.64
CA THR A 58 -1.20 10.84 4.40
C THR A 58 -1.50 9.38 4.13
N GLU A 59 -2.78 9.00 4.13
CA GLU A 59 -3.19 7.66 3.70
C GLU A 59 -2.85 7.41 2.23
N ASP A 60 -2.88 8.44 1.38
CA ASP A 60 -2.46 8.32 -0.03
C ASP A 60 -0.94 8.16 -0.18
N GLU A 61 -0.14 8.91 0.59
CA GLU A 61 1.32 8.78 0.64
C GLU A 61 1.76 7.43 1.24
N LEU A 62 0.96 6.84 2.13
CA LEU A 62 1.20 5.50 2.68
C LEU A 62 1.14 4.41 1.58
N HIS A 63 0.30 4.57 0.56
CA HIS A 63 0.11 3.57 -0.50
C HIS A 63 0.89 3.88 -1.80
N GLN A 64 1.74 4.90 -1.80
CA GLN A 64 2.60 5.26 -2.93
C GLN A 64 4.06 4.87 -2.66
N HIS A 65 4.71 4.24 -3.64
CA HIS A 65 6.15 3.92 -3.55
C HIS A 65 6.99 5.22 -3.53
N PRO A 66 7.96 5.38 -2.61
CA PRO A 66 8.64 6.65 -2.44
C PRO A 66 9.50 7.03 -3.65
N PRO A 67 9.41 8.27 -4.16
CA PRO A 67 10.16 8.71 -5.34
C PRO A 67 11.68 8.72 -5.12
N GLY A 68 12.42 8.61 -6.22
CA GLY A 68 13.88 8.57 -6.22
C GLY A 68 14.42 7.14 -6.18
N SER A 69 15.71 7.00 -5.85
CA SER A 69 16.40 5.71 -5.86
C SER A 69 16.40 5.07 -4.47
N SER A 70 16.03 3.79 -4.40
CA SER A 70 16.19 2.97 -3.20
C SER A 70 17.67 2.63 -2.95
N ALA A 71 18.38 2.23 -4.00
CA ALA A 71 19.80 1.90 -3.96
C ALA A 71 20.52 2.53 -5.16
N ARG A 72 21.81 2.83 -4.98
CA ARG A 72 22.68 3.33 -6.06
C ARG A 72 24.04 2.67 -5.93
N VAL A 73 24.66 2.33 -7.06
CA VAL A 73 26.04 1.83 -7.13
C VAL A 73 26.78 2.47 -8.31
N ARG A 74 28.11 2.49 -8.24
CA ARG A 74 28.97 2.96 -9.33
C ARG A 74 30.15 2.04 -9.58
N GLY A 75 30.60 1.95 -10.82
CA GLY A 75 31.77 1.20 -11.22
C GLY A 75 33.11 1.84 -10.79
N PRO A 76 34.23 1.17 -11.13
CA PRO A 76 35.57 1.61 -10.77
C PRO A 76 35.99 2.93 -11.42
N ARG A 77 35.37 3.35 -12.54
CA ARG A 77 35.77 4.57 -13.26
C ARG A 77 35.64 5.83 -12.40
N ARG A 78 36.73 6.58 -12.31
CA ARG A 78 36.79 7.86 -11.61
C ARG A 78 35.98 8.92 -12.36
N SER A 79 34.75 9.19 -11.91
CA SER A 79 33.98 10.36 -12.31
C SER A 79 34.19 11.54 -11.35
N PHE A 80 34.46 12.73 -11.87
CA PHE A 80 34.67 13.96 -11.10
C PHE A 80 33.40 14.79 -10.87
N SER A 81 32.24 14.37 -11.42
CA SER A 81 30.97 15.07 -11.17
C SER A 81 30.46 14.84 -9.74
N GLY A 82 29.65 15.79 -9.25
CA GLY A 82 28.88 15.66 -8.02
C GLY A 82 27.89 14.50 -8.02
N GLY A 83 27.19 14.33 -6.89
CA GLY A 83 26.29 13.19 -6.68
C GLY A 83 27.03 11.85 -6.78
N ARG A 84 28.14 11.70 -6.03
CA ARG A 84 28.84 10.42 -5.91
C ARG A 84 28.17 9.59 -4.82
N THR A 85 27.61 8.44 -5.20
CA THR A 85 27.32 7.36 -4.23
C THR A 85 28.63 6.86 -3.59
N PRO A 86 28.65 6.54 -2.28
CA PRO A 86 29.79 5.85 -1.66
C PRO A 86 29.97 4.43 -2.22
N ASN A 87 28.88 3.82 -2.70
CA ASN A 87 28.77 2.41 -3.10
C ASN A 87 29.56 2.10 -4.38
N THR A 88 30.87 1.96 -4.21
CA THR A 88 31.84 1.81 -5.28
C THR A 88 32.14 0.33 -5.49
N LEU A 89 31.83 -0.18 -6.67
CA LEU A 89 32.16 -1.53 -7.10
C LEU A 89 33.62 -1.63 -7.52
N THR A 90 34.25 -2.75 -7.23
CA THR A 90 35.51 -3.15 -7.89
C THR A 90 35.25 -3.47 -9.36
N ALA A 91 36.32 -3.61 -10.15
CA ALA A 91 36.20 -4.07 -11.53
C ALA A 91 35.54 -5.45 -11.65
N ALA A 92 35.78 -6.36 -10.69
CA ALA A 92 35.17 -7.69 -10.68
C ALA A 92 33.65 -7.63 -10.42
N GLU A 93 33.23 -6.97 -9.34
CA GLU A 93 31.81 -6.81 -8.99
C GLU A 93 31.03 -6.01 -10.05
N TRP A 94 31.69 -5.07 -10.74
CA TRP A 94 31.06 -4.39 -11.87
C TRP A 94 30.72 -5.39 -13.01
N GLN A 95 31.62 -6.33 -13.32
CA GLN A 95 31.34 -7.35 -14.35
C GLN A 95 30.28 -8.37 -13.93
N THR A 96 30.02 -8.56 -12.63
CA THR A 96 28.90 -9.42 -12.16
C THR A 96 27.53 -8.77 -12.33
N LEU A 97 27.43 -7.47 -12.64
CA LEU A 97 26.14 -6.87 -13.00
C LEU A 97 25.65 -7.40 -14.36
N PRO A 98 24.32 -7.52 -14.58
CA PRO A 98 23.78 -7.98 -15.86
C PRO A 98 24.26 -7.11 -17.02
N GLN A 99 24.45 -7.72 -18.20
CA GLN A 99 25.01 -7.02 -19.35
C GLN A 99 24.09 -5.87 -19.82
N ALA A 100 22.76 -6.05 -19.75
CA ALA A 100 21.79 -5.01 -20.04
C ALA A 100 21.98 -3.79 -19.10
N THR A 101 22.05 -4.03 -17.78
CA THR A 101 22.27 -2.98 -16.78
C THR A 101 23.58 -2.22 -17.01
N ARG A 102 24.67 -2.94 -17.33
CA ARG A 102 25.97 -2.33 -17.67
C ARG A 102 25.89 -1.48 -18.94
N ASN A 103 25.26 -1.99 -19.99
CA ASN A 103 25.13 -1.30 -21.28
C ASN A 103 24.26 -0.03 -21.16
N ALA A 104 23.21 -0.05 -20.34
CA ALA A 104 22.37 1.11 -20.05
C ALA A 104 23.04 2.14 -19.11
N SER A 105 24.08 1.75 -18.36
CA SER A 105 24.69 2.59 -17.33
C SER A 105 25.44 3.80 -17.90
N THR A 106 25.03 5.02 -17.52
CA THR A 106 25.74 6.24 -17.91
C THR A 106 26.93 6.48 -16.98
N LYS A 107 28.15 6.44 -17.51
CA LYS A 107 29.41 6.65 -16.77
C LYS A 107 29.60 5.67 -15.61
N GLU A 108 29.20 4.42 -15.81
CA GLU A 108 29.22 3.35 -14.80
C GLU A 108 28.44 3.71 -13.53
N ARG A 109 27.18 4.15 -13.69
CA ARG A 109 26.23 4.40 -12.59
C ARG A 109 24.97 3.58 -12.79
N VAL A 110 24.51 2.93 -11.73
CA VAL A 110 23.26 2.18 -11.69
C VAL A 110 22.47 2.65 -10.49
N ASP A 111 21.33 3.28 -10.76
CA ASP A 111 20.41 3.82 -9.77
C ASP A 111 19.12 2.97 -9.83
N VAL A 112 18.75 2.35 -8.72
CA VAL A 112 17.58 1.45 -8.61
C VAL A 112 16.37 2.27 -8.15
N GLY A 113 15.38 2.45 -9.02
CA GLY A 113 14.18 3.24 -8.73
C GLY A 113 13.06 2.51 -7.97
N VAL A 114 13.13 1.18 -7.85
CA VAL A 114 12.14 0.33 -7.19
C VAL A 114 12.65 -0.22 -5.86
N ASP A 115 11.79 -0.73 -4.99
CA ASP A 115 12.22 -1.37 -3.74
C ASP A 115 12.94 -2.72 -4.00
N PRO A 116 13.68 -3.29 -3.04
CA PRO A 116 14.42 -4.55 -3.25
C PRO A 116 13.54 -5.76 -3.58
N GLN A 117 12.28 -5.81 -3.13
CA GLN A 117 11.35 -6.89 -3.46
C GLN A 117 10.87 -6.78 -4.91
N THR A 118 10.46 -5.58 -5.34
CA THR A 118 10.16 -5.33 -6.75
C THR A 118 11.37 -5.59 -7.64
N LEU A 119 12.60 -5.27 -7.20
CA LEU A 119 13.82 -5.63 -7.93
C LEU A 119 14.02 -7.15 -8.04
N GLN A 120 13.76 -7.93 -6.98
CA GLN A 120 13.82 -9.41 -7.02
C GLN A 120 12.88 -9.99 -8.09
N GLU A 121 11.79 -9.29 -8.35
CA GLU A 121 10.72 -9.75 -9.23
C GLU A 121 10.93 -9.32 -10.69
N THR A 122 11.41 -8.09 -10.94
CA THR A 122 11.62 -7.54 -12.30
C THR A 122 13.03 -7.75 -12.86
N ASP A 123 14.09 -7.65 -12.03
CA ASP A 123 15.47 -7.95 -12.43
C ASP A 123 16.16 -8.85 -11.36
N PRO A 124 15.86 -10.16 -11.37
CA PRO A 124 16.43 -11.10 -10.39
C PRO A 124 17.95 -11.21 -10.48
N GLN A 125 18.55 -10.89 -11.64
CA GLN A 125 20.01 -10.97 -11.81
C GLN A 125 20.68 -9.75 -11.18
N LEU A 126 20.14 -8.55 -11.36
CA LEU A 126 20.62 -7.35 -10.66
C LEU A 126 20.36 -7.46 -9.16
N HIS A 127 19.20 -7.99 -8.74
CA HIS A 127 18.92 -8.29 -7.34
C HIS A 127 19.95 -9.25 -6.73
N GLN A 128 20.23 -10.37 -7.40
CA GLN A 128 21.22 -11.33 -6.93
C GLN A 128 22.62 -10.71 -6.85
N SER A 129 23.03 -9.97 -7.88
CA SER A 129 24.35 -9.35 -7.94
C SER A 129 24.53 -8.26 -6.90
N LEU A 130 23.55 -7.37 -6.68
CA LEU A 130 23.62 -6.33 -5.63
C LEU A 130 23.49 -6.92 -4.23
N GLY A 131 22.57 -7.85 -4.02
CA GLY A 131 22.30 -8.48 -2.73
C GLY A 131 23.42 -9.39 -2.21
N ASN A 132 24.41 -9.71 -3.05
CA ASN A 132 25.63 -10.41 -2.61
C ASN A 132 26.71 -9.43 -2.06
N LEU A 133 26.60 -8.12 -2.28
CA LEU A 133 27.64 -7.11 -1.99
C LEU A 133 27.68 -6.66 -0.52
N ASN A 134 27.68 -7.61 0.41
CA ASN A 134 27.63 -7.39 1.86
C ASN A 134 28.61 -6.31 2.39
N ARG A 135 29.80 -6.18 1.79
CA ARG A 135 30.81 -5.16 2.15
C ARG A 135 30.35 -3.69 1.95
N LEU A 136 29.28 -3.46 1.19
CA LEU A 136 28.67 -2.14 0.97
C LEU A 136 27.56 -1.85 1.99
N ALA A 137 27.14 -2.86 2.76
CA ALA A 137 26.12 -2.76 3.80
C ALA A 137 26.67 -3.25 5.15
N PRO A 138 27.76 -2.68 5.70
CA PRO A 138 28.49 -3.25 6.83
C PRO A 138 27.72 -3.30 8.16
N GLY A 139 26.57 -2.64 8.26
CA GLY A 139 25.64 -2.76 9.40
C GLY A 139 24.58 -3.85 9.27
N VAL A 140 24.53 -4.56 8.14
CA VAL A 140 23.57 -5.64 7.87
C VAL A 140 24.18 -6.98 8.30
N PRO A 141 23.50 -7.80 9.13
CA PRO A 141 23.99 -9.12 9.51
C PRO A 141 24.18 -10.02 8.28
N TRP A 142 25.25 -10.83 8.27
CA TRP A 142 25.57 -11.74 7.16
C TRP A 142 24.47 -12.77 6.85
N ALA A 143 23.62 -13.09 7.84
CA ALA A 143 22.47 -13.99 7.72
C ALA A 143 21.19 -13.28 7.25
N ALA A 144 21.19 -11.95 7.12
CA ALA A 144 20.05 -11.21 6.58
C ALA A 144 19.98 -11.37 5.06
N GLY A 145 18.78 -11.60 4.53
CA GLY A 145 18.57 -11.86 3.11
C GLY A 145 18.94 -10.70 2.19
N ARG A 146 19.07 -10.98 0.88
CA ARG A 146 19.50 -10.02 -0.15
C ARG A 146 18.77 -8.67 -0.12
N ASN A 147 17.47 -8.68 0.20
CA ASN A 147 16.69 -7.44 0.36
C ASN A 147 17.33 -6.51 1.40
N ALA A 148 17.72 -7.04 2.57
CA ALA A 148 18.35 -6.25 3.63
C ALA A 148 19.73 -5.72 3.21
N VAL A 149 20.51 -6.47 2.43
CA VAL A 149 21.78 -6.00 1.87
C VAL A 149 21.55 -4.81 0.93
N ILE A 150 20.53 -4.89 0.05
CA ILE A 150 20.17 -3.81 -0.87
C ILE A 150 19.59 -2.60 -0.12
N GLU A 151 18.77 -2.80 0.93
CA GLU A 151 18.34 -1.72 1.83
C GLU A 151 19.53 -1.07 2.54
N GLY A 152 20.55 -1.84 2.95
CA GLY A 152 21.75 -1.31 3.59
C GLY A 152 22.63 -0.51 2.64
N ILE A 153 22.82 -0.99 1.40
CA ILE A 153 23.44 -0.24 0.29
C ILE A 153 22.68 1.07 0.05
N GLY A 154 21.35 1.00 0.09
CA GLY A 154 20.46 2.15 0.01
C GLY A 154 20.71 3.14 1.14
N ARG A 155 20.36 2.77 2.37
CA ARG A 155 20.41 3.62 3.58
C ARG A 155 21.81 4.16 3.91
N GLY A 156 22.87 3.52 3.41
CA GLY A 156 24.26 4.02 3.50
C GLY A 156 24.61 5.17 2.55
N ASP A 157 23.74 5.52 1.60
CA ASP A 157 23.99 6.58 0.60
C ASP A 157 23.19 7.86 0.90
N PRO A 158 23.85 9.01 1.19
CA PRO A 158 23.16 10.27 1.44
C PRO A 158 22.21 10.76 0.33
N GLY A 159 22.35 10.26 -0.90
CA GLY A 159 21.47 10.63 -2.02
C GLY A 159 20.31 9.68 -2.30
N THR A 160 20.11 8.64 -1.49
CA THR A 160 18.86 7.85 -1.41
C THR A 160 18.05 8.21 -0.15
N ALA A 161 18.64 9.00 0.76
CA ALA A 161 18.10 9.25 2.11
C ALA A 161 16.67 9.81 2.12
N GLY A 162 16.24 10.54 1.09
CA GLY A 162 14.86 10.99 0.94
C GLY A 162 13.86 9.83 0.74
N HIS A 163 14.19 8.88 -0.14
CA HIS A 163 13.40 7.67 -0.36
C HIS A 163 13.28 6.85 0.94
N TRP A 164 14.38 6.64 1.65
CA TRP A 164 14.36 5.88 2.91
C TRP A 164 13.68 6.61 4.06
N ALA A 165 13.84 7.93 4.20
CA ALA A 165 13.14 8.70 5.22
C ALA A 165 11.61 8.69 4.98
N GLN A 166 11.18 8.81 3.72
CA GLN A 166 9.75 8.66 3.38
C GLN A 166 9.27 7.22 3.62
N GLN A 167 10.08 6.20 3.29
CA GLN A 167 9.71 4.81 3.57
C GLN A 167 9.62 4.50 5.06
N ASP A 168 10.54 5.00 5.88
CA ASP A 168 10.48 4.85 7.34
C ASP A 168 9.24 5.58 7.91
N ALA A 169 8.83 6.69 7.31
CA ALA A 169 7.61 7.40 7.67
C ALA A 169 6.33 6.67 7.21
N ARG A 170 6.33 5.99 6.04
CA ARG A 170 5.26 5.06 5.61
C ARG A 170 5.13 3.89 6.59
N ASP A 171 6.22 3.20 6.87
CA ASP A 171 6.28 2.08 7.80
C ASP A 171 5.76 2.54 9.19
N THR A 172 6.26 3.66 9.72
CA THR A 172 5.77 4.26 10.99
C THR A 172 4.27 4.59 10.96
N ARG A 173 3.76 5.14 9.85
CA ARG A 173 2.34 5.51 9.70
C ARG A 173 1.44 4.28 9.76
N LEU A 174 1.82 3.19 9.08
CA LEU A 174 1.07 1.93 9.12
C LEU A 174 0.99 1.34 10.53
N GLY A 175 2.07 1.42 11.31
CA GLY A 175 2.04 1.02 12.73
C GLY A 175 1.04 1.81 13.57
N LEU A 176 1.03 3.13 13.41
CA LEU A 176 0.08 4.02 14.11
C LEU A 176 -1.37 3.77 13.67
N ASP A 177 -1.61 3.55 12.38
CA ASP A 177 -2.94 3.23 11.85
C ASP A 177 -3.41 1.85 12.34
N ALA A 178 -2.55 0.83 12.35
CA ALA A 178 -2.87 -0.49 12.87
C ALA A 178 -3.27 -0.44 14.36
N ARG A 179 -2.56 0.35 15.16
CA ARG A 179 -2.90 0.61 16.58
C ARG A 179 -4.28 1.23 16.70
N ALA A 180 -4.54 2.32 15.96
CA ALA A 180 -5.83 3.02 15.97
C ALA A 180 -6.99 2.15 15.47
N VAL A 181 -6.77 1.33 14.43
CA VAL A 181 -7.72 0.33 13.94
C VAL A 181 -8.02 -0.70 15.02
N ARG A 182 -7.00 -1.20 15.73
CA ARG A 182 -7.20 -2.16 16.82
C ARG A 182 -7.97 -1.55 18.00
N ASP A 183 -7.70 -0.30 18.35
CA ASP A 183 -8.41 0.44 19.40
C ASP A 183 -9.88 0.74 19.03
N ALA A 184 -10.16 0.93 17.73
CA ALA A 184 -11.51 1.16 17.21
C ALA A 184 -12.34 -0.12 17.00
N TYR A 185 -11.71 -1.30 16.93
CA TYR A 185 -12.38 -2.56 16.66
C TYR A 185 -13.12 -3.12 17.90
N THR A 186 -14.45 -3.12 17.85
CA THR A 186 -15.34 -3.38 18.99
C THR A 186 -16.17 -4.67 18.92
N GLU A 187 -16.15 -5.42 17.81
CA GLU A 187 -16.91 -6.68 17.73
C GLU A 187 -16.43 -7.69 18.79
N THR A 188 -17.37 -8.24 19.56
CA THR A 188 -17.06 -9.27 20.55
C THR A 188 -16.98 -10.65 19.88
N PRO A 189 -16.38 -11.66 20.55
CA PRO A 189 -16.46 -13.04 20.08
C PRO A 189 -17.88 -13.59 19.93
N ALA A 190 -18.91 -12.96 20.50
CA ALA A 190 -20.31 -13.33 20.26
C ALA A 190 -20.81 -12.80 18.91
N ASP A 191 -20.53 -11.53 18.59
CA ASP A 191 -20.94 -10.88 17.35
C ASP A 191 -20.29 -11.57 16.14
N ARG A 192 -18.99 -11.87 16.23
CA ARG A 192 -18.26 -12.59 15.17
C ARG A 192 -18.83 -14.00 14.94
N ARG A 193 -19.18 -14.74 16.00
CA ARG A 193 -19.91 -16.02 15.87
C ARG A 193 -21.30 -15.86 15.22
N GLN A 194 -22.01 -14.78 15.50
CA GLN A 194 -23.30 -14.51 14.87
C GLN A 194 -23.14 -14.19 13.38
N ARG A 195 -22.13 -13.38 12.99
CA ARG A 195 -21.75 -13.15 11.60
C ARG A 195 -21.39 -14.47 10.91
N HIS A 196 -20.54 -15.30 11.52
CA HIS A 196 -20.15 -16.62 10.99
C HIS A 196 -21.36 -17.54 10.76
N GLN A 197 -22.32 -17.61 11.69
CA GLN A 197 -23.55 -18.38 11.52
C GLN A 197 -24.43 -17.81 10.39
N GLY A 198 -24.45 -16.49 10.21
CA GLY A 198 -25.14 -15.84 9.09
C GLY A 198 -24.57 -16.24 7.72
N VAL A 199 -23.24 -16.34 7.60
CA VAL A 199 -22.55 -16.83 6.40
C VAL A 199 -22.91 -18.30 6.12
N GLU A 200 -22.79 -19.17 7.13
CA GLU A 200 -23.12 -20.60 6.98
C GLU A 200 -24.60 -20.82 6.62
N ASN A 201 -25.53 -20.07 7.23
CA ASN A 201 -26.96 -20.12 6.90
C ASN A 201 -27.24 -19.65 5.46
N THR A 202 -26.47 -18.66 4.97
CA THR A 202 -26.62 -18.12 3.61
C THR A 202 -26.16 -19.11 2.55
N LEU A 203 -25.02 -19.77 2.77
CA LEU A 203 -24.50 -20.83 1.90
C LEU A 203 -25.40 -22.08 1.92
N ALA A 204 -25.93 -22.45 3.08
CA ALA A 204 -26.90 -23.54 3.21
C ALA A 204 -28.27 -23.22 2.55
N GLY A 205 -28.61 -21.94 2.41
CA GLY A 205 -29.82 -21.44 1.76
C GLY A 205 -29.67 -21.05 0.29
N ALA A 206 -28.50 -21.28 -0.33
CA ALA A 206 -28.23 -20.90 -1.71
C ALA A 206 -29.19 -21.59 -2.71
N ALA A 207 -29.70 -20.83 -3.68
CA ALA A 207 -30.74 -21.30 -4.61
C ALA A 207 -30.24 -22.32 -5.64
N THR A 208 -28.97 -22.23 -6.04
CA THR A 208 -28.26 -23.28 -6.79
C THR A 208 -27.13 -23.83 -5.93
N PRO A 209 -26.91 -25.16 -5.90
CA PRO A 209 -25.91 -25.79 -5.04
C PRO A 209 -24.52 -25.79 -5.69
N ASP A 210 -24.08 -24.65 -6.21
CA ASP A 210 -22.82 -24.41 -6.93
C ASP A 210 -22.15 -23.11 -6.43
N ALA A 211 -20.86 -22.92 -6.73
CA ALA A 211 -20.10 -21.78 -6.22
C ALA A 211 -20.61 -20.42 -6.73
N MET A 212 -21.22 -20.35 -7.92
CA MET A 212 -21.86 -19.12 -8.40
C MET A 212 -23.17 -18.83 -7.67
N GLY A 213 -23.95 -19.84 -7.28
CA GLY A 213 -25.12 -19.73 -6.42
C GLY A 213 -24.77 -19.27 -5.01
N ASP A 214 -23.77 -19.93 -4.41
CA ASP A 214 -23.18 -19.55 -3.12
C ASP A 214 -22.73 -18.07 -3.13
N LEU A 215 -21.97 -17.68 -4.15
CA LEU A 215 -21.46 -16.31 -4.29
C LEU A 215 -22.59 -15.30 -4.48
N THR A 216 -23.59 -15.61 -5.29
CA THR A 216 -24.77 -14.75 -5.50
C THR A 216 -25.57 -14.58 -4.20
N ALA A 217 -25.70 -15.64 -3.39
CA ALA A 217 -26.36 -15.59 -2.10
C ALA A 217 -25.62 -14.70 -1.08
N LEU A 218 -24.28 -14.70 -1.10
CA LEU A 218 -23.45 -13.80 -0.29
C LEU A 218 -23.55 -12.34 -0.77
N LEU A 219 -23.39 -12.07 -2.07
CA LEU A 219 -23.44 -10.71 -2.63
C LEU A 219 -24.83 -10.05 -2.50
N ALA A 220 -25.88 -10.82 -2.26
CA ALA A 220 -27.20 -10.31 -1.89
C ALA A 220 -27.30 -9.75 -0.45
N GLN A 221 -26.27 -9.96 0.38
CA GLN A 221 -26.23 -9.53 1.80
C GLN A 221 -25.00 -8.70 2.16
N TYR A 222 -23.88 -8.86 1.44
CA TYR A 222 -22.60 -8.22 1.74
C TYR A 222 -22.06 -7.47 0.52
N GLU A 223 -21.44 -6.30 0.73
CA GLU A 223 -20.83 -5.52 -0.38
C GLU A 223 -19.66 -6.23 -1.07
N GLY A 224 -19.08 -7.23 -0.42
CA GLY A 224 -18.06 -8.07 -1.03
C GLY A 224 -17.83 -9.38 -0.28
N VAL A 225 -16.90 -10.17 -0.80
CA VAL A 225 -16.55 -11.49 -0.26
C VAL A 225 -15.03 -11.65 -0.24
N ALA A 226 -14.45 -11.94 0.92
CA ALA A 226 -13.06 -12.36 1.04
C ALA A 226 -12.96 -13.87 0.77
N ILE A 227 -12.10 -14.25 -0.17
CA ILE A 227 -11.83 -15.63 -0.55
C ILE A 227 -10.40 -15.94 -0.11
N GLY A 228 -10.29 -16.61 1.03
CA GLY A 228 -9.01 -16.99 1.62
C GLY A 228 -8.61 -18.40 1.20
N GLY A 229 -7.33 -18.61 0.90
CA GLY A 229 -6.79 -19.94 0.61
C GLY A 229 -5.29 -20.06 0.81
N ASP A 230 -4.73 -21.19 0.36
CA ASP A 230 -3.30 -21.31 0.10
C ASP A 230 -2.95 -20.61 -1.21
N HIS A 231 -1.91 -19.78 -1.23
CA HIS A 231 -1.46 -19.07 -2.45
C HIS A 231 -0.99 -20.02 -3.58
N SER A 232 -0.54 -21.23 -3.23
CA SER A 232 0.10 -22.15 -4.18
C SER A 232 -0.89 -23.18 -4.75
N GLY A 233 -1.04 -23.22 -6.08
CA GLY A 233 -1.90 -24.18 -6.79
C GLY A 233 -3.40 -24.00 -6.56
N ALA A 234 -3.83 -22.82 -6.08
CA ALA A 234 -5.17 -22.61 -5.54
C ALA A 234 -6.27 -22.75 -6.62
N PRO A 235 -7.30 -23.59 -6.42
CA PRO A 235 -8.38 -23.76 -7.41
C PRO A 235 -9.21 -22.50 -7.69
N ILE A 236 -9.19 -21.51 -6.76
CA ILE A 236 -9.92 -20.24 -6.90
C ILE A 236 -9.52 -19.46 -8.16
N TRP A 237 -8.24 -19.47 -8.55
CA TRP A 237 -7.81 -18.75 -9.76
C TRP A 237 -8.51 -19.29 -11.02
N GLY A 238 -8.67 -20.62 -11.12
CA GLY A 238 -9.42 -21.26 -12.20
C GLY A 238 -10.91 -20.88 -12.19
N PHE A 239 -11.52 -20.78 -11.00
CA PHE A 239 -12.91 -20.29 -10.84
C PHE A 239 -13.06 -18.83 -11.30
N LEU A 240 -12.16 -17.94 -10.87
CA LEU A 240 -12.18 -16.52 -11.24
C LEU A 240 -12.05 -16.33 -12.76
N ILE A 241 -11.12 -17.05 -13.41
CA ILE A 241 -10.92 -17.00 -14.86
C ILE A 241 -12.17 -17.51 -15.60
N THR A 242 -12.70 -18.67 -15.19
CA THR A 242 -13.84 -19.32 -15.87
C THR A 242 -15.13 -18.51 -15.72
N ASN A 243 -15.36 -17.91 -14.55
CA ASN A 243 -16.61 -17.25 -14.22
C ASN A 243 -16.56 -15.71 -14.28
N MET A 244 -15.47 -15.09 -14.72
CA MET A 244 -15.26 -13.63 -14.71
C MET A 244 -16.47 -12.83 -15.21
N ALA A 245 -17.09 -13.24 -16.33
CA ALA A 245 -18.29 -12.61 -16.88
C ALA A 245 -19.55 -12.81 -16.03
N ALA A 246 -19.70 -13.98 -15.40
CA ALA A 246 -20.83 -14.29 -14.51
C ALA A 246 -20.69 -13.60 -13.14
N ILE A 247 -19.46 -13.50 -12.62
CA ILE A 247 -19.09 -12.71 -11.45
C ILE A 247 -19.45 -11.23 -11.69
N GLN A 248 -19.10 -10.67 -12.85
CA GLN A 248 -19.50 -9.32 -13.22
C GLN A 248 -21.03 -9.16 -13.36
N ALA A 249 -21.71 -10.12 -13.99
CA ALA A 249 -23.17 -10.12 -14.11
C ALA A 249 -23.91 -10.24 -12.77
N ALA A 250 -23.28 -10.84 -11.75
CA ALA A 250 -23.74 -10.86 -10.36
C ALA A 250 -23.50 -9.53 -9.61
N GLY A 251 -22.99 -8.49 -10.30
CA GLY A 251 -22.82 -7.14 -9.76
C GLY A 251 -21.44 -6.83 -9.21
N VAL A 252 -20.47 -7.75 -9.31
CA VAL A 252 -19.08 -7.48 -8.94
C VAL A 252 -18.40 -6.56 -9.96
N ASN A 253 -17.74 -5.51 -9.49
CA ASN A 253 -17.02 -4.56 -10.34
C ASN A 253 -15.50 -4.55 -10.08
N THR A 254 -15.06 -4.99 -8.90
CA THR A 254 -13.63 -5.00 -8.52
C THR A 254 -13.18 -6.33 -7.91
N LEU A 255 -12.02 -6.81 -8.34
CA LEU A 255 -11.24 -7.85 -7.67
C LEU A 255 -10.06 -7.20 -6.94
N TYR A 256 -9.92 -7.47 -5.65
CA TYR A 256 -8.75 -7.09 -4.85
C TYR A 256 -7.85 -8.32 -4.68
N LEU A 257 -6.55 -8.23 -4.95
CA LEU A 257 -5.63 -9.38 -4.89
C LEU A 257 -4.40 -9.10 -3.99
N GLU A 258 -4.08 -9.97 -3.03
CA GLU A 258 -2.84 -9.90 -2.23
C GLU A 258 -1.57 -10.07 -3.10
N SER A 259 -1.68 -10.85 -4.17
CA SER A 259 -0.59 -11.08 -5.12
C SER A 259 0.02 -9.78 -5.66
N ILE A 260 -0.82 -8.78 -5.96
CA ILE A 260 -0.41 -7.48 -6.52
C ILE A 260 -0.02 -6.51 -5.39
N ARG A 261 1.23 -6.02 -5.42
CA ARG A 261 1.60 -4.82 -4.65
C ARG A 261 1.00 -3.58 -5.30
N GLU A 262 0.13 -2.89 -4.58
CA GLU A 262 -0.47 -1.63 -5.02
C GLU A 262 0.62 -0.59 -5.29
N ASP A 263 1.54 -0.42 -4.33
CA ASP A 263 2.59 0.61 -4.41
C ASP A 263 3.62 0.38 -5.51
N GLY A 264 3.81 -0.86 -5.97
CA GLY A 264 4.79 -1.25 -6.99
C GLY A 264 4.24 -1.48 -8.41
N TYR A 265 2.99 -1.94 -8.56
CA TYR A 265 2.46 -2.41 -9.85
C TYR A 265 1.10 -1.83 -10.26
N GLN A 266 0.39 -1.08 -9.42
CA GLN A 266 -0.99 -0.70 -9.73
C GLN A 266 -1.11 0.11 -11.03
N ALA A 267 -0.17 1.02 -11.30
CA ALA A 267 -0.19 1.83 -12.52
C ALA A 267 -0.03 0.99 -13.80
N GLN A 268 0.77 -0.08 -13.74
CA GLN A 268 0.98 -1.02 -14.85
C GLN A 268 -0.25 -1.93 -15.04
N VAL A 269 -0.90 -2.33 -13.94
CA VAL A 269 -2.15 -3.11 -13.96
C VAL A 269 -3.30 -2.27 -14.51
N ASP A 270 -3.51 -1.05 -14.01
CA ASP A 270 -4.54 -0.12 -14.47
C ASP A 270 -4.34 0.20 -15.98
N ALA A 271 -3.10 0.45 -16.42
CA ALA A 271 -2.78 0.69 -17.83
C ALA A 271 -3.00 -0.54 -18.73
N TYR A 272 -2.80 -1.76 -18.22
CA TYR A 272 -3.13 -2.99 -18.93
C TYR A 272 -4.65 -3.18 -19.05
N LEU A 273 -5.39 -3.08 -17.94
CA LEU A 273 -6.85 -3.24 -17.92
C LEU A 273 -7.57 -2.19 -18.78
N ALA A 274 -7.03 -0.98 -18.92
CA ALA A 274 -7.51 0.06 -19.82
C ALA A 274 -7.34 -0.23 -21.34
N GLY A 275 -7.09 -1.50 -21.72
CA GLY A 275 -6.87 -1.94 -23.11
C GLY A 275 -5.42 -1.83 -23.60
N GLY A 276 -4.46 -1.59 -22.70
CA GLY A 276 -3.04 -1.59 -23.03
C GLY A 276 -2.44 -2.98 -23.22
N THR A 277 -1.17 -3.04 -23.63
CA THR A 277 -0.39 -4.29 -23.61
C THR A 277 0.34 -4.44 -22.28
N MET A 278 0.44 -5.67 -21.77
CA MET A 278 1.21 -5.96 -20.55
C MET A 278 2.68 -5.55 -20.75
N THR A 279 3.23 -4.72 -19.85
CA THR A 279 4.61 -4.22 -19.98
C THR A 279 5.62 -5.34 -19.70
N PRO A 280 6.88 -5.26 -20.18
CA PRO A 280 7.90 -6.27 -19.90
C PRO A 280 8.11 -6.52 -18.40
N GLU A 281 7.99 -5.48 -17.57
CA GLU A 281 8.11 -5.55 -16.11
C GLU A 281 6.92 -6.28 -15.49
N LEU A 282 5.69 -5.95 -15.90
CA LEU A 282 4.47 -6.59 -15.42
C LEU A 282 4.41 -8.06 -15.86
N GLN A 283 4.76 -8.35 -17.13
CA GLN A 283 4.88 -9.71 -17.67
C GLN A 283 5.91 -10.53 -16.89
N THR A 284 7.09 -9.96 -16.60
CA THR A 284 8.14 -10.66 -15.82
C THR A 284 7.67 -10.95 -14.40
N PHE A 285 6.96 -10.02 -13.77
CA PHE A 285 6.35 -10.20 -12.45
C PHE A 285 5.29 -11.33 -12.45
N VAL A 286 4.27 -11.28 -13.31
CA VAL A 286 3.19 -12.30 -13.28
C VAL A 286 3.71 -13.69 -13.65
N THR A 287 4.61 -13.81 -14.62
CA THR A 287 5.25 -15.10 -14.98
C THR A 287 6.00 -15.69 -13.80
N ARG A 288 6.64 -14.85 -12.98
CA ARG A 288 7.35 -15.25 -11.76
C ARG A 288 6.39 -15.60 -10.64
N TYR A 289 5.31 -14.85 -10.46
CA TYR A 289 4.28 -15.15 -9.45
C TYR A 289 3.67 -16.52 -9.72
N ASP A 290 3.20 -16.74 -10.95
CA ASP A 290 2.53 -17.97 -11.38
C ASP A 290 3.46 -19.19 -11.34
N GLY A 291 4.75 -18.98 -11.63
CA GLY A 291 5.79 -20.00 -11.47
C GLY A 291 6.12 -20.32 -10.01
N ASN A 292 6.26 -19.31 -9.14
CA ASN A 292 6.56 -19.51 -7.71
C ASN A 292 5.39 -20.14 -6.95
N MET A 293 4.15 -19.80 -7.34
CA MET A 293 2.91 -20.30 -6.74
C MET A 293 2.33 -21.52 -7.47
N ASN A 294 3.07 -22.13 -8.41
CA ASN A 294 2.66 -23.34 -9.13
C ASN A 294 1.29 -23.24 -9.86
N LEU A 295 0.87 -22.03 -10.27
CA LEU A 295 -0.47 -21.76 -10.83
C LEU A 295 -0.60 -22.12 -12.32
N GLY A 296 0.52 -22.42 -12.98
CA GLY A 296 0.53 -22.91 -14.37
C GLY A 296 -0.11 -21.93 -15.36
N THR A 297 -1.13 -22.38 -16.10
CA THR A 297 -1.86 -21.55 -17.07
C THR A 297 -3.08 -20.84 -16.47
N THR A 298 -3.37 -21.04 -15.19
CA THR A 298 -4.53 -20.48 -14.48
C THR A 298 -4.09 -19.58 -13.34
N GLY A 299 -3.02 -18.79 -13.53
CA GLY A 299 -2.51 -17.86 -12.53
C GLY A 299 -2.92 -16.41 -12.75
N LEU A 300 -2.22 -15.51 -12.05
CA LEU A 300 -2.41 -14.07 -12.08
C LEU A 300 -2.35 -13.49 -13.50
N GLN A 301 -1.49 -14.01 -14.39
CA GLN A 301 -1.45 -13.55 -15.79
C GLN A 301 -2.79 -13.81 -16.50
N ALA A 302 -3.37 -15.00 -16.30
CA ALA A 302 -4.61 -15.39 -16.94
C ALA A 302 -5.83 -14.67 -16.30
N THR A 303 -5.81 -14.45 -14.99
CA THR A 303 -6.83 -13.66 -14.29
C THR A 303 -6.84 -12.20 -14.72
N LEU A 304 -5.67 -11.57 -14.88
CA LEU A 304 -5.59 -10.21 -15.44
C LEU A 304 -6.09 -10.15 -16.89
N ALA A 305 -5.79 -11.17 -17.71
CA ALA A 305 -6.29 -11.24 -19.08
C ALA A 305 -7.83 -11.41 -19.14
N ALA A 306 -8.41 -12.29 -18.31
CA ALA A 306 -9.86 -12.43 -18.17
C ALA A 306 -10.49 -11.11 -17.68
N ALA A 307 -9.88 -10.44 -16.70
CA ALA A 307 -10.36 -9.16 -16.20
C ALA A 307 -10.33 -8.07 -17.28
N GLN A 308 -9.27 -7.98 -18.09
CA GLN A 308 -9.19 -7.11 -19.26
C GLN A 308 -10.29 -7.42 -20.29
N THR A 309 -10.50 -8.72 -20.61
CA THR A 309 -11.51 -9.16 -21.59
C THR A 309 -12.94 -8.82 -21.18
N HIS A 310 -13.25 -8.83 -19.88
CA HIS A 310 -14.59 -8.56 -19.36
C HIS A 310 -14.78 -7.16 -18.77
N GLY A 311 -13.72 -6.35 -18.64
CA GLY A 311 -13.79 -5.01 -18.06
C GLY A 311 -13.99 -5.01 -16.53
N MET A 312 -13.41 -6.00 -15.85
CA MET A 312 -13.36 -6.08 -14.38
C MET A 312 -12.19 -5.23 -13.85
N ARG A 313 -12.41 -4.39 -12.83
CA ARG A 313 -11.29 -3.69 -12.15
C ARG A 313 -10.46 -4.69 -11.35
N VAL A 314 -9.14 -4.52 -11.33
CA VAL A 314 -8.26 -5.28 -10.42
C VAL A 314 -7.35 -4.33 -9.66
N LYS A 315 -7.39 -4.38 -8.33
CA LYS A 315 -6.52 -3.59 -7.44
C LYS A 315 -5.65 -4.51 -6.57
N GLY A 316 -4.41 -4.10 -6.33
CA GLY A 316 -3.57 -4.71 -5.32
C GLY A 316 -3.98 -4.28 -3.92
N VAL A 317 -3.81 -5.17 -2.94
CA VAL A 317 -4.06 -4.88 -1.51
C VAL A 317 -2.87 -5.21 -0.61
N ASP A 318 -1.71 -5.53 -1.19
CA ASP A 318 -0.42 -5.62 -0.49
C ASP A 318 0.48 -4.43 -0.90
N GLY A 319 1.59 -4.22 -0.19
CA GLY A 319 2.53 -3.13 -0.46
C GLY A 319 3.78 -3.23 0.40
N ARG A 320 4.86 -2.50 0.06
CA ARG A 320 6.15 -2.62 0.78
C ARG A 320 6.04 -2.48 2.31
N PRO A 321 5.24 -1.55 2.89
CA PRO A 321 5.08 -1.45 4.35
C PRO A 321 4.61 -2.76 4.99
N ALA A 322 3.58 -3.40 4.44
CA ALA A 322 2.95 -4.62 4.97
C ALA A 322 3.80 -5.90 4.87
N ARG A 323 4.93 -5.88 4.13
CA ARG A 323 5.69 -7.10 3.76
C ARG A 323 6.88 -7.46 4.64
N ARG A 324 7.23 -6.66 5.66
CA ARG A 324 8.28 -7.08 6.61
C ARG A 324 7.73 -8.16 7.54
N PRO A 325 8.34 -9.34 7.51
CA PRO A 325 9.22 -9.67 8.64
C PRO A 325 10.42 -10.58 8.31
N ALA A 326 11.30 -10.78 9.30
CA ALA A 326 12.27 -11.88 9.33
C ALA A 326 11.84 -12.91 10.40
N LEU A 327 11.85 -14.20 10.05
CA LEU A 327 11.10 -15.28 10.69
C LEU A 327 11.15 -15.32 12.25
N SER A 328 9.99 -15.16 12.88
CA SER A 328 9.68 -15.54 14.28
C SER A 328 8.16 -15.74 14.45
N ALA A 329 7.65 -16.06 15.64
CA ALA A 329 6.20 -16.14 15.89
C ALA A 329 5.56 -14.75 16.02
N THR A 330 6.19 -13.84 16.76
CA THR A 330 5.79 -12.43 16.93
C THR A 330 5.65 -11.72 15.58
N THR A 331 6.60 -12.02 14.70
CA THR A 331 6.64 -11.68 13.27
C THR A 331 5.36 -12.02 12.47
N LEU A 332 4.65 -13.09 12.81
CA LEU A 332 3.40 -13.44 12.11
C LEU A 332 2.26 -12.49 12.51
N PHE A 333 2.17 -12.16 13.81
CA PHE A 333 1.25 -11.13 14.30
C PHE A 333 1.60 -9.75 13.70
N GLU A 334 2.89 -9.40 13.63
CA GLU A 334 3.36 -8.16 13.03
C GLU A 334 2.98 -8.04 11.55
N ARG A 335 3.18 -9.09 10.73
CA ARG A 335 2.70 -9.09 9.34
C ARG A 335 1.17 -9.03 9.29
N ALA A 336 0.45 -9.82 10.08
CA ALA A 336 -1.02 -9.84 10.05
C ALA A 336 -1.60 -8.44 10.36
N ALA A 337 -1.18 -7.81 11.45
CA ALA A 337 -1.63 -6.47 11.82
C ALA A 337 -1.29 -5.41 10.75
N ALA A 338 -0.07 -5.43 10.20
CA ALA A 338 0.34 -4.49 9.15
C ALA A 338 -0.41 -4.72 7.84
N MET A 339 -0.50 -5.97 7.37
CA MET A 339 -1.17 -6.34 6.12
C MET A 339 -2.68 -6.13 6.19
N ASN A 340 -3.35 -6.52 7.28
CA ASN A 340 -4.80 -6.40 7.39
C ASN A 340 -5.22 -4.92 7.44
N THR A 341 -4.41 -4.08 8.09
CA THR A 341 -4.57 -2.62 8.08
C THR A 341 -4.37 -2.07 6.66
N TYR A 342 -3.26 -2.40 6.00
CA TYR A 342 -2.97 -1.91 4.65
C TYR A 342 -4.04 -2.35 3.64
N ALA A 343 -4.45 -3.62 3.65
CA ALA A 343 -5.47 -4.13 2.74
C ALA A 343 -6.84 -3.46 2.94
N SER A 344 -7.27 -3.30 4.20
CA SER A 344 -8.53 -2.59 4.49
C SER A 344 -8.46 -1.10 4.14
N GLN A 345 -7.30 -0.43 4.31
CA GLN A 345 -7.08 0.94 3.81
C GLN A 345 -7.10 1.03 2.28
N ALA A 346 -6.49 0.07 1.57
CA ALA A 346 -6.47 0.03 0.11
C ALA A 346 -7.89 -0.10 -0.47
N VAL A 347 -8.69 -1.05 0.05
CA VAL A 347 -10.11 -1.16 -0.30
C VAL A 347 -10.86 0.12 0.08
N THR A 348 -10.76 0.58 1.33
CA THR A 348 -11.52 1.75 1.82
C THR A 348 -11.21 3.04 1.04
N ARG A 349 -10.00 3.19 0.48
CA ARG A 349 -9.65 4.30 -0.41
C ARG A 349 -10.19 4.10 -1.82
N ASP A 350 -9.97 2.94 -2.45
CA ASP A 350 -10.47 2.66 -3.81
C ASP A 350 -12.01 2.76 -3.86
N ARG A 351 -12.71 2.32 -2.81
CA ARG A 351 -14.17 2.45 -2.66
C ARG A 351 -14.69 3.89 -2.53
N ARG A 352 -13.82 4.91 -2.47
CA ARG A 352 -14.20 6.33 -2.58
C ARG A 352 -14.33 6.80 -4.03
N ASP A 353 -13.80 6.05 -4.99
CA ASP A 353 -14.00 6.26 -6.42
C ASP A 353 -15.41 5.77 -6.84
N PRO A 354 -16.28 6.63 -7.40
CA PRO A 354 -17.58 6.20 -7.92
C PRO A 354 -17.48 5.10 -8.98
N ALA A 355 -16.37 5.00 -9.72
CA ALA A 355 -16.15 3.93 -10.68
C ALA A 355 -15.75 2.59 -10.03
N ALA A 356 -15.54 2.52 -8.71
CA ALA A 356 -15.38 1.27 -7.95
C ALA A 356 -16.72 0.68 -7.46
N ALA A 357 -17.84 1.41 -7.62
CA ALA A 357 -19.16 1.03 -7.11
C ALA A 357 -19.66 -0.32 -7.69
N GLY A 358 -20.56 -0.98 -6.94
CA GLY A 358 -20.92 -2.39 -7.16
C GLY A 358 -20.32 -3.28 -6.08
N GLY A 359 -20.42 -4.61 -6.24
CA GLY A 359 -19.80 -5.58 -5.34
C GLY A 359 -18.30 -5.78 -5.58
N TYR A 360 -17.61 -6.47 -4.67
CA TYR A 360 -16.20 -6.84 -4.84
C TYR A 360 -15.85 -8.23 -4.32
N LEU A 361 -14.79 -8.83 -4.86
CA LEU A 361 -14.15 -10.03 -4.27
C LEU A 361 -12.74 -9.68 -3.81
N MET A 362 -12.23 -10.40 -2.81
CA MET A 362 -10.82 -10.33 -2.41
C MET A 362 -10.18 -11.71 -2.49
N GLU A 363 -9.05 -11.84 -3.17
CA GLU A 363 -8.17 -13.02 -3.13
C GLU A 363 -7.06 -12.74 -2.12
N LEU A 364 -7.01 -13.56 -1.07
CA LEU A 364 -6.11 -13.38 0.08
C LEU A 364 -5.56 -14.74 0.52
N GLY A 365 -4.39 -14.73 1.16
CA GLY A 365 -3.97 -15.87 1.97
C GLY A 365 -4.90 -16.03 3.17
N ALA A 366 -5.29 -17.26 3.52
CA ALA A 366 -6.14 -17.53 4.69
C ALA A 366 -5.51 -17.09 6.03
N ALA A 367 -4.22 -16.73 6.03
CA ALA A 367 -3.51 -16.08 7.13
C ALA A 367 -3.77 -14.56 7.26
N HIS A 368 -4.73 -14.01 6.50
CA HIS A 368 -5.18 -12.61 6.55
C HIS A 368 -6.69 -12.46 6.81
N THR A 369 -7.38 -13.53 7.22
CA THR A 369 -8.83 -13.54 7.51
C THR A 369 -9.15 -14.10 8.91
N GLY A 370 -10.25 -13.62 9.50
CA GLY A 370 -10.66 -13.93 10.88
C GLY A 370 -9.70 -13.38 11.96
N MET A 371 -10.02 -13.61 13.24
CA MET A 371 -9.31 -12.97 14.34
C MET A 371 -7.97 -13.66 14.62
N HIS A 372 -6.87 -12.95 14.39
CA HIS A 372 -5.53 -13.41 14.75
C HIS A 372 -5.36 -13.43 16.26
N ALA A 373 -4.80 -14.54 16.78
CA ALA A 373 -4.39 -14.62 18.17
C ALA A 373 -3.28 -13.60 18.49
N GLY A 374 -3.31 -13.02 19.69
CA GLY A 374 -2.34 -12.02 20.10
C GLY A 374 -0.93 -12.58 20.30
N PRO A 375 0.10 -11.70 20.34
CA PRO A 375 1.47 -12.13 20.51
C PRO A 375 1.69 -12.69 21.93
N SER A 376 2.59 -13.66 22.08
CA SER A 376 2.87 -14.33 23.37
C SER A 376 3.63 -13.46 24.38
N GLN A 377 4.01 -12.26 23.98
CA GLN A 377 4.69 -11.21 24.74
C GLN A 377 4.35 -9.86 24.07
N ASP A 378 4.58 -8.74 24.76
CA ASP A 378 4.43 -7.41 24.14
C ASP A 378 5.34 -7.27 22.89
N THR A 379 4.84 -6.61 21.84
CA THR A 379 5.61 -6.34 20.61
C THR A 379 5.29 -4.97 20.01
N THR A 380 5.89 -4.64 18.87
CA THR A 380 5.57 -3.44 18.10
C THR A 380 5.34 -3.71 16.62
N VAL A 381 4.23 -3.22 16.08
CA VAL A 381 3.98 -3.17 14.63
C VAL A 381 4.54 -1.83 14.13
N HIS A 382 5.65 -1.87 13.38
CA HIS A 382 6.42 -0.69 12.96
C HIS A 382 6.71 0.34 14.06
N GLY A 383 6.93 -0.11 15.31
CA GLY A 383 7.19 0.75 16.47
C GLY A 383 5.96 1.19 17.27
N ALA A 384 4.74 0.96 16.78
CA ALA A 384 3.52 1.14 17.58
C ALA A 384 3.27 -0.09 18.48
N PRO A 385 2.99 0.09 19.79
CA PRO A 385 2.95 -1.02 20.75
C PRO A 385 1.66 -1.85 20.70
N PHE A 386 1.81 -3.16 20.88
CA PHE A 386 0.74 -4.14 21.05
C PHE A 386 1.04 -5.02 22.26
N GLN A 387 0.02 -5.31 23.06
CA GLN A 387 0.17 -6.04 24.33
C GLN A 387 0.17 -7.56 24.11
N LYS A 388 0.76 -8.29 25.06
CA LYS A 388 0.60 -9.74 25.15
C LYS A 388 -0.87 -10.15 25.10
N ASP A 389 -1.18 -11.22 24.37
CA ASP A 389 -2.51 -11.80 24.14
C ASP A 389 -3.51 -10.87 23.41
N GLU A 390 -3.10 -9.67 22.98
CA GLU A 390 -3.92 -8.74 22.20
C GLU A 390 -4.05 -9.21 20.75
N GLY A 391 -5.10 -9.98 20.44
CA GLY A 391 -5.40 -10.41 19.07
C GLY A 391 -5.77 -9.26 18.13
N PHE A 392 -5.73 -9.50 16.81
CA PHE A 392 -5.95 -8.49 15.76
C PHE A 392 -6.95 -9.00 14.69
N PRO A 393 -7.92 -8.18 14.24
CA PRO A 393 -8.96 -8.60 13.29
C PRO A 393 -8.44 -8.94 11.88
N GLY A 394 -9.15 -9.83 11.18
CA GLY A 394 -8.93 -10.15 9.77
C GLY A 394 -9.23 -8.99 8.82
N VAL A 395 -8.83 -9.08 7.55
CA VAL A 395 -9.26 -8.13 6.50
C VAL A 395 -10.78 -8.14 6.35
N ASP A 396 -11.39 -9.32 6.45
CA ASP A 396 -12.84 -9.53 6.41
C ASP A 396 -13.56 -8.96 7.64
N ASP A 397 -13.00 -9.15 8.84
CA ASP A 397 -13.47 -8.53 10.07
C ASP A 397 -13.45 -6.99 9.99
N LEU A 398 -12.39 -6.42 9.41
CA LEU A 398 -12.21 -4.97 9.25
C LEU A 398 -13.12 -4.34 8.19
N LEU A 399 -13.53 -5.10 7.18
CA LEU A 399 -14.40 -4.65 6.09
C LEU A 399 -15.87 -5.07 6.27
N GLY A 400 -16.18 -5.86 7.30
CA GLY A 400 -17.55 -6.33 7.60
C GLY A 400 -18.09 -7.39 6.61
N ILE A 401 -17.19 -8.13 5.95
CA ILE A 401 -17.52 -9.09 4.89
C ILE A 401 -17.34 -10.56 5.34
N PRO A 402 -17.92 -11.54 4.62
CA PRO A 402 -17.64 -12.95 4.81
C PRO A 402 -16.23 -13.34 4.33
N ALA A 403 -15.54 -14.19 5.10
CA ALA A 403 -14.39 -14.96 4.64
C ALA A 403 -14.79 -16.40 4.29
N VAL A 404 -14.47 -16.83 3.06
CA VAL A 404 -14.79 -18.16 2.52
C VAL A 404 -13.60 -18.84 1.85
N GLU A 405 -13.61 -20.17 1.82
CA GLU A 405 -12.75 -21.02 1.00
C GLU A 405 -13.53 -21.52 -0.22
N TYR A 406 -12.84 -21.82 -1.33
CA TYR A 406 -13.41 -22.44 -2.53
C TYR A 406 -12.90 -23.89 -2.65
N GLU A 407 -13.80 -24.87 -2.49
CA GLU A 407 -13.50 -26.29 -2.65
C GLU A 407 -14.61 -27.00 -3.43
N ALA A 408 -14.23 -27.86 -4.38
CA ALA A 408 -15.15 -28.77 -5.10
C ALA A 408 -16.39 -28.08 -5.71
N ASP A 409 -16.16 -26.91 -6.34
CA ASP A 409 -17.19 -26.05 -6.94
C ASP A 409 -18.27 -25.55 -5.95
N ARG A 410 -17.87 -25.33 -4.69
CA ARG A 410 -18.66 -24.67 -3.63
C ARG A 410 -17.83 -23.65 -2.87
N PHE A 411 -18.50 -22.68 -2.24
CA PHE A 411 -17.90 -21.88 -1.18
C PHE A 411 -18.28 -22.41 0.21
N ARG A 412 -17.36 -22.31 1.18
CA ARG A 412 -17.61 -22.58 2.60
C ARG A 412 -17.03 -21.49 3.46
N ARG A 413 -17.60 -21.20 4.63
CA ARG A 413 -16.97 -20.28 5.58
C ARG A 413 -15.61 -20.83 6.02
N LEU A 414 -14.56 -20.00 5.94
CA LEU A 414 -13.24 -20.38 6.47
C LEU A 414 -13.32 -20.67 7.98
N PRO A 415 -12.62 -21.70 8.48
CA PRO A 415 -12.76 -22.15 9.88
C PRO A 415 -12.12 -21.21 10.93
N ASN A 416 -11.56 -20.06 10.51
CA ASN A 416 -10.86 -19.12 11.40
C ASN A 416 -11.78 -18.58 12.52
N PRO A 417 -11.21 -18.27 13.71
CA PRO A 417 -11.96 -18.07 14.96
C PRO A 417 -12.38 -16.62 15.25
#